data_AF-A0A7L4M716-F1
#
_entry.id   AF-A0A7L4M716-F1
#
_cell.length_a   1.000
_cell.length_b   1.000
_cell.length_c   1.000
_cell.angle_alpha   90.00
_cell.angle_beta   90.00
_cell.angle_gamma   90.00
#
_symmetry.space_group_name_H-M   'P 1'
#
loop_
_entity.id
_entity.type
_entity.pdbx_description
1 polymer ?
#
loop_
_entity_poly.entity_id
_entity_poly.type
_entity_poly.pdbx_seq_one_letter_code
_entity_poly.pdbx_strand_id
1 'polypeptide(L)'
;VAMSHWAGLLSTAAKVILLVLVVSVVFSRSSLSDRVPEFALTKIEESDIKDDSGKEPVTEDDADPEDLEVFYPTHQWQTLRPGNAVPAGSHVRLNLQTGEREAKLPDSENGKSDTREERRRKRLGKVDVDSNSFTSQELKKALAKMKESEKAERKAHEEEVRKKFRPIEQLKEEFEKLNVKMETDYEIMVKLISKFNSSASTLDEKVAALYDLEYYVHQVDNAKDFLSMGGLQLVIDGLNSTEAALKEHAAFVLGAALSSNPKVQIEAIEGGALQKLLVILATDQPLAVKKKALFALSSMLRHFPYAQQQFLKLGGLQVLRSLFRQKGMETLYVRVVTLLYDLIMEKMLLEDSLHGDQMEERIQQYRQVKLVPAVVEQDWCVVVSNLLAMPEHDTREKVLKTVGVLMAFCKERYRGDQALSSTLSLLRSEYEELAAEEQREGDKDGYFKELLGSVNTIIQELR
;
A
#
# COMPACT_ATOMS: atom_id res chain seq x y z
N VAL A 1 -53.06 59.59 17.23
CA VAL A 1 -52.71 58.35 17.96
C VAL A 1 -53.04 57.17 17.08
N ALA A 2 -52.07 56.26 16.91
CA ALA A 2 -52.17 54.95 16.26
C ALA A 2 -52.48 54.92 14.75
N MET A 3 -51.51 55.28 13.91
CA MET A 3 -51.29 54.60 12.61
C MET A 3 -49.93 54.94 11.95
N SER A 4 -49.11 55.79 12.57
CA SER A 4 -47.71 56.02 12.22
C SER A 4 -46.72 55.02 12.87
N HIS A 5 -47.21 54.05 13.65
CA HIS A 5 -46.34 53.12 14.38
C HIS A 5 -46.05 51.81 13.62
N TRP A 6 -46.81 51.44 12.60
CA TRP A 6 -46.67 50.13 11.97
C TRP A 6 -45.62 50.08 10.85
N ALA A 7 -45.35 51.21 10.18
CA ALA A 7 -44.31 51.27 9.14
C ALA A 7 -42.88 51.29 9.72
N GLY A 8 -42.70 51.79 10.95
CA GLY A 8 -41.42 51.75 11.66
C GLY A 8 -41.13 50.38 12.30
N LEU A 9 -42.17 49.68 12.77
CA LEU A 9 -42.06 48.37 13.44
C LEU A 9 -41.70 47.23 12.47
N LEU A 10 -42.15 47.32 11.22
CA LEU A 10 -41.72 46.37 10.17
C LEU A 10 -40.25 46.56 9.78
N SER A 11 -39.72 47.79 9.85
CA SER A 11 -38.30 48.07 9.57
C SER A 11 -37.37 47.64 10.72
N THR A 12 -37.80 47.79 11.97
CA THR A 12 -37.02 47.33 13.13
C THR A 12 -37.02 45.81 13.27
N ALA A 13 -38.15 45.14 13.02
CA ALA A 13 -38.21 43.67 13.00
C ALA A 13 -37.31 43.09 11.90
N ALA A 14 -37.32 43.68 10.70
CA ALA A 14 -36.45 43.26 9.60
C ALA A 14 -34.95 43.46 9.92
N LYS A 15 -34.59 44.56 10.61
CA LYS A 15 -33.21 44.82 11.05
C LYS A 15 -32.76 43.86 12.15
N VAL A 16 -33.65 43.48 13.07
CA VAL A 16 -33.35 42.49 14.12
C VAL A 16 -33.16 41.10 13.52
N ILE A 17 -33.98 40.71 12.54
CA ILE A 17 -33.84 39.43 11.83
C ILE A 17 -32.54 39.40 11.01
N LEU A 18 -32.14 40.51 10.40
CA LEU A 18 -30.86 40.61 9.68
C LEU A 18 -29.64 40.57 10.63
N LEU A 19 -29.76 41.13 11.82
CA LEU A 19 -28.69 41.10 12.83
C LEU A 19 -28.54 39.70 13.45
N VAL A 20 -29.65 38.96 13.58
CA VAL A 20 -29.64 37.53 13.91
C VAL A 20 -29.01 36.71 12.76
N LEU A 21 -29.28 37.05 11.49
CA LEU A 21 -28.57 36.48 10.33
C LEU A 21 -27.05 36.74 10.33
N VAL A 22 -26.53 37.77 11.02
CA VAL A 22 -25.07 38.02 11.07
C VAL A 22 -24.42 37.37 12.29
N VAL A 23 -25.06 37.38 13.45
CA VAL A 23 -24.53 36.72 14.67
C VAL A 23 -24.53 35.20 14.53
N SER A 24 -25.54 34.61 13.86
CA SER A 24 -25.55 33.17 13.53
C SER A 24 -24.47 32.78 12.50
N VAL A 25 -24.16 33.67 11.55
CA VAL A 25 -23.12 33.41 10.53
C VAL A 25 -21.70 33.62 11.06
N VAL A 26 -21.52 34.44 12.11
CA VAL A 26 -20.22 34.65 12.77
C VAL A 26 -19.96 33.63 13.90
N PHE A 27 -20.98 33.17 14.63
CA PHE A 27 -20.81 32.11 15.65
C PHE A 27 -20.80 30.68 15.09
N SER A 28 -21.28 30.44 13.85
CA SER A 28 -21.12 29.15 13.16
C SER A 28 -19.86 29.08 12.29
N ARG A 29 -19.11 30.18 12.14
CA ARG A 29 -17.78 30.23 11.52
C ARG A 29 -16.72 30.57 12.57
N SER A 30 -16.62 29.81 13.64
CA SER A 30 -15.47 29.77 14.57
C SER A 30 -15.74 28.69 15.63
N SER A 31 -14.97 27.60 15.63
CA SER A 31 -15.10 26.37 16.46
C SER A 31 -16.22 25.42 16.00
N LEU A 32 -15.96 24.18 15.58
CA LEU A 32 -14.86 23.28 15.90
C LEU A 32 -14.06 22.87 14.66
N SER A 33 -12.74 22.99 14.80
CA SER A 33 -11.75 22.25 14.03
C SER A 33 -12.01 20.77 14.30
N ASP A 34 -12.59 20.06 13.33
CA ASP A 34 -12.57 18.61 13.35
C ASP A 34 -11.14 18.19 13.09
N ARG A 35 -10.48 17.76 14.17
CA ARG A 35 -9.32 16.89 14.10
C ARG A 35 -9.71 15.72 13.20
N VAL A 36 -9.13 15.70 12.01
CA VAL A 36 -9.13 14.51 11.16
C VAL A 36 -8.54 13.39 12.01
N PRO A 37 -9.25 12.27 12.24
CA PRO A 37 -8.59 11.09 12.81
C PRO A 37 -7.49 10.70 11.83
N GLU A 38 -6.25 10.69 12.33
CA GLU A 38 -5.05 10.25 11.61
C GLU A 38 -5.33 8.83 11.10
N PHE A 39 -5.66 8.70 9.82
CA PHE A 39 -6.05 7.44 9.21
C PHE A 39 -4.86 6.48 9.26
N ALA A 40 -5.01 5.33 9.93
CA ALA A 40 -3.95 4.33 10.02
C ALA A 40 -3.78 3.59 8.68
N LEU A 41 -3.00 4.20 7.78
CA LEU A 41 -2.20 3.49 6.79
C LEU A 41 -0.75 3.64 7.22
N THR A 42 -0.11 2.51 7.51
CA THR A 42 1.32 2.35 7.81
C THR A 42 2.10 3.66 7.86
N LYS A 43 2.38 4.16 9.08
CA LYS A 43 3.51 5.05 9.30
C LYS A 43 4.75 4.22 8.97
N ILE A 44 5.15 4.26 7.70
CA ILE A 44 6.50 3.90 7.31
C ILE A 44 7.33 4.98 7.96
N GLU A 45 8.13 4.61 8.96
CA GLU A 45 9.21 5.47 9.42
C GLU A 45 10.02 5.81 8.17
N GLU A 46 9.94 7.09 7.75
CA GLU A 46 10.89 7.69 6.83
C GLU A 46 12.26 7.43 7.42
N SER A 47 12.94 6.42 6.89
CA SER A 47 14.38 6.31 7.03
C SER A 47 14.94 7.47 6.22
N ASP A 48 15.40 8.48 6.94
CA ASP A 48 16.17 9.60 6.43
C ASP A 48 17.34 9.08 5.58
N ILE A 49 17.15 9.06 4.26
CA ILE A 49 18.25 9.17 3.31
C ILE A 49 18.25 10.62 2.86
N LYS A 50 18.94 11.46 3.63
CA LYS A 50 19.55 12.67 3.11
C LYS A 50 20.97 12.35 2.69
N ASP A 51 21.23 12.66 1.44
CA ASP A 51 22.57 12.74 0.87
C ASP A 51 23.52 13.58 1.73
N ASP A 52 24.75 13.11 1.70
CA ASP A 52 25.99 13.64 2.23
C ASP A 52 26.10 15.18 2.22
N SER A 53 26.01 15.77 3.40
CA SER A 53 26.81 16.94 3.72
C SER A 53 27.42 16.72 5.10
N GLY A 54 28.71 16.38 5.12
CA GLY A 54 29.49 16.05 6.31
C GLY A 54 29.18 16.89 7.56
N LYS A 55 28.49 16.25 8.50
CA LYS A 55 28.53 16.47 9.95
C LYS A 55 27.71 15.34 10.59
N GLU A 56 28.38 14.49 11.36
CA GLU A 56 27.73 13.44 12.14
C GLU A 56 26.66 14.04 13.08
N PRO A 57 25.50 13.36 13.26
CA PRO A 57 24.51 13.79 14.23
C PRO A 57 25.02 13.52 15.64
N VAL A 58 25.12 14.58 16.43
CA VAL A 58 25.38 14.52 17.87
C VAL A 58 24.22 13.77 18.53
N THR A 59 24.45 12.53 18.93
CA THR A 59 23.60 11.88 19.93
C THR A 59 23.84 12.57 21.27
N GLU A 60 22.79 13.12 21.87
CA GLU A 60 22.78 13.50 23.28
C GLU A 60 22.91 12.24 24.15
N ASP A 61 24.13 11.72 24.25
CA ASP A 61 24.56 10.84 25.34
C ASP A 61 26.07 11.06 25.57
N ASP A 62 26.46 12.34 25.64
CA ASP A 62 27.74 12.76 26.21
C ASP A 62 27.62 12.67 27.75
N ALA A 63 27.56 11.44 28.26
CA ALA A 63 28.00 11.17 29.62
C ALA A 63 29.51 10.88 29.57
N ASP A 64 30.27 11.65 30.34
CA ASP A 64 31.71 11.49 30.50
C ASP A 64 32.03 10.01 30.83
N PRO A 65 32.90 9.30 30.06
CA PRO A 65 33.24 7.89 30.33
C PRO A 65 33.88 7.66 31.71
N GLU A 66 34.21 8.73 32.45
CA GLU A 66 34.68 8.66 33.84
C GLU A 66 33.56 8.47 34.88
N ASP A 67 32.27 8.60 34.53
CA ASP A 67 31.13 8.56 35.48
C ASP A 67 30.12 7.41 35.27
N LEU A 68 30.42 6.41 34.43
CA LEU A 68 29.53 5.25 34.25
C LEU A 68 29.59 4.28 35.43
N GLU A 69 28.51 4.19 36.20
CA GLU A 69 28.38 3.26 37.31
C GLU A 69 28.31 1.81 36.78
N VAL A 70 29.30 0.99 37.13
CA VAL A 70 29.37 -0.42 36.72
C VAL A 70 28.29 -1.20 37.45
N PHE A 71 27.38 -1.81 36.70
CA PHE A 71 26.36 -2.71 37.24
C PHE A 71 27.00 -4.03 37.68
N TYR A 72 26.65 -4.55 38.85
CA TYR A 72 27.13 -5.85 39.36
C TYR A 72 25.99 -6.89 39.34
N PRO A 73 25.85 -7.68 38.25
CA PRO A 73 24.75 -8.62 38.11
C PRO A 73 24.80 -9.74 39.14
N THR A 74 23.63 -10.20 39.58
CA THR A 74 23.47 -11.43 40.38
C THR A 74 22.96 -12.58 39.51
N HIS A 75 22.75 -13.77 40.07
CA HIS A 75 22.15 -14.91 39.36
C HIS A 75 20.65 -14.75 39.04
N GLN A 76 20.01 -13.67 39.50
CA GLN A 76 18.63 -13.33 39.18
C GLN A 76 18.57 -12.11 38.24
N TRP A 77 17.55 -12.05 37.40
CA TRP A 77 17.33 -10.93 36.48
C TRP A 77 17.07 -9.64 37.23
N GLN A 78 17.81 -8.60 36.87
CA GLN A 78 17.73 -7.28 37.46
C GLN A 78 17.69 -6.21 36.38
N THR A 79 16.78 -5.24 36.51
CA THR A 79 16.62 -4.13 35.57
C THR A 79 17.84 -3.21 35.57
N LEU A 80 18.32 -2.87 34.37
CA LEU A 80 19.40 -1.92 34.12
C LEU A 80 18.84 -0.50 34.02
N ARG A 81 19.51 0.46 34.66
CA ARG A 81 19.20 1.89 34.48
C ARG A 81 19.92 2.45 33.24
N PRO A 82 19.37 3.48 32.58
CA PRO A 82 20.08 4.21 31.53
C PRO A 82 21.43 4.74 32.07
N GLY A 83 22.53 4.48 31.37
CA GLY A 83 23.90 4.83 31.80
C GLY A 83 24.67 3.74 32.56
N ASN A 84 24.08 2.58 32.85
CA ASN A 84 24.80 1.49 33.53
C ASN A 84 25.69 0.69 32.56
N ALA A 85 26.97 0.52 32.91
CA ALA A 85 27.87 -0.37 32.17
C ALA A 85 27.70 -1.84 32.63
N VAL A 86 27.49 -2.78 31.69
CA VAL A 86 27.30 -4.21 31.99
C VAL A 86 28.62 -4.98 31.84
N PRO A 87 29.07 -5.75 32.86
CA PRO A 87 30.29 -6.56 32.78
C PRO A 87 30.23 -7.64 31.70
N ALA A 88 31.35 -7.85 31.00
CA ALA A 88 31.48 -8.89 29.99
C ALA A 88 31.24 -10.29 30.59
N GLY A 89 30.38 -11.08 29.95
CA GLY A 89 29.97 -12.42 30.43
C GLY A 89 28.62 -12.46 31.15
N SER A 90 27.96 -11.31 31.33
CA SER A 90 26.58 -11.22 31.83
C SER A 90 25.58 -11.57 30.73
N HIS A 91 24.52 -12.32 31.05
CA HIS A 91 23.36 -12.48 30.19
C HIS A 91 22.50 -11.22 30.27
N VAL A 92 22.25 -10.57 29.13
CA VAL A 92 21.39 -9.38 29.02
C VAL A 92 20.19 -9.71 28.15
N ARG A 93 19.00 -9.28 28.57
CA ARG A 93 17.76 -9.42 27.78
C ARG A 93 16.95 -8.14 27.80
N LEU A 94 16.06 -8.01 26.82
CA LEU A 94 14.98 -7.02 26.81
C LEU A 94 13.68 -7.73 27.21
N ASN A 95 13.01 -7.26 28.25
CA ASN A 95 11.72 -7.77 28.66
C ASN A 95 10.64 -7.22 27.71
N LEU A 96 10.13 -8.05 26.80
CA LEU A 96 9.19 -7.62 25.75
C LEU A 96 7.82 -7.21 26.27
N GLN A 97 7.51 -7.48 27.54
CA GLN A 97 6.24 -7.11 28.17
C GLN A 97 6.33 -5.74 28.85
N THR A 98 7.51 -5.36 29.35
CA THR A 98 7.73 -4.09 30.08
C THR A 98 8.60 -3.09 29.33
N GLY A 99 9.33 -3.52 28.29
CA GLY A 99 10.29 -2.71 27.55
C GLY A 99 11.64 -2.50 28.25
N GLU A 100 11.85 -3.08 29.43
CA GLU A 100 13.04 -2.85 30.25
C GLU A 100 14.20 -3.78 29.89
N ARG A 101 15.45 -3.28 29.98
CA ARG A 101 16.66 -4.10 29.81
C ARG A 101 17.03 -4.72 31.16
N GLU A 102 17.27 -6.01 31.20
CA GLU A 102 17.63 -6.76 32.41
C GLU A 102 18.95 -7.52 32.22
N ALA A 103 19.74 -7.70 33.28
CA ALA A 103 20.96 -8.50 33.25
C ALA A 103 21.07 -9.48 34.43
N LYS A 104 21.71 -10.63 34.20
CA LYS A 104 22.07 -11.63 35.23
C LYS A 104 23.36 -12.38 34.90
N LEU A 105 23.94 -13.07 35.88
CA LEU A 105 25.02 -14.04 35.68
C LEU A 105 24.50 -15.34 35.04
N PRO A 106 25.29 -16.00 34.16
CA PRO A 106 24.95 -17.30 33.61
C PRO A 106 24.93 -18.39 34.70
N ASP A 107 23.96 -19.30 34.64
CA ASP A 107 23.84 -20.43 35.57
C ASP A 107 24.82 -21.55 35.18
N SER A 108 25.57 -22.08 36.16
CA SER A 108 26.72 -22.97 35.91
C SER A 108 26.39 -24.46 35.75
N GLU A 109 25.15 -24.83 35.40
CA GLU A 109 24.75 -26.24 35.29
C GLU A 109 23.89 -26.52 34.06
N ASN A 110 24.54 -26.85 32.93
CA ASN A 110 24.22 -28.05 32.15
C ASN A 110 25.24 -28.27 31.04
N GLY A 111 26.01 -29.35 31.19
CA GLY A 111 27.10 -29.76 30.32
C GLY A 111 26.63 -30.28 28.97
N LYS A 112 26.78 -29.44 27.94
CA LYS A 112 27.11 -29.92 26.59
C LYS A 112 28.40 -29.25 26.17
N SER A 113 29.45 -30.06 26.16
CA SER A 113 30.82 -29.72 25.81
C SER A 113 30.87 -29.01 24.46
N ASP A 114 31.07 -27.69 24.48
CA ASP A 114 31.45 -26.99 23.27
C ASP A 114 32.93 -27.33 23.02
N THR A 115 33.15 -28.20 22.05
CA THR A 115 34.44 -28.84 21.68
C THR A 115 35.59 -27.87 21.33
N ARG A 116 35.33 -26.56 21.47
CA ARG A 116 36.27 -25.45 21.32
C ARG A 116 37.12 -25.22 22.58
N GLU A 117 36.63 -25.56 23.77
CA GLU A 117 37.32 -25.31 25.04
C GLU A 117 38.41 -26.37 25.34
N GLU A 118 38.14 -27.64 25.05
CA GLU A 118 39.09 -28.76 25.19
C GLU A 118 40.30 -28.59 24.25
N ARG A 119 40.05 -28.10 23.03
CA ARG A 119 41.11 -27.78 22.04
C ARG A 119 41.96 -26.58 22.46
N ARG A 120 41.40 -25.64 23.24
CA ARG A 120 42.13 -24.49 23.79
C ARG A 120 43.02 -24.91 24.97
N ARG A 121 42.57 -25.84 25.81
CA ARG A 121 43.37 -26.44 26.90
C ARG A 121 44.55 -27.29 26.40
N LYS A 122 44.45 -27.94 25.24
CA LYS A 122 45.57 -28.73 24.66
C LYS A 122 46.65 -27.90 23.96
N ARG A 123 46.35 -26.66 23.51
CA ARG A 123 47.33 -25.79 22.82
C ARG A 123 48.16 -24.91 23.75
N LEU A 124 47.77 -24.78 25.01
CA LEU A 124 48.55 -24.15 26.06
C LEU A 124 49.06 -25.28 26.94
N GLY A 125 50.30 -25.73 26.72
CA GLY A 125 50.96 -26.69 27.60
C GLY A 125 50.85 -26.22 29.06
N LYS A 126 50.84 -27.16 30.02
CA LYS A 126 50.78 -26.87 31.46
C LYS A 126 51.71 -25.69 31.80
N VAL A 127 51.12 -24.52 32.01
CA VAL A 127 51.78 -23.42 32.71
C VAL A 127 51.40 -23.64 34.16
N ASP A 128 52.38 -24.07 34.96
CA ASP A 128 52.28 -23.93 36.42
C ASP A 128 52.13 -22.44 36.71
N VAL A 129 50.92 -22.02 37.10
CA VAL A 129 50.67 -20.67 37.57
C VAL A 129 50.88 -20.69 39.07
N ASP A 130 52.11 -20.38 39.47
CA ASP A 130 52.40 -20.01 40.84
C ASP A 130 51.62 -18.72 41.16
N SER A 131 50.80 -18.75 42.20
CA SER A 131 49.71 -17.80 42.47
C SER A 131 50.18 -16.41 42.95
N ASN A 132 51.42 -16.02 42.68
CA ASN A 132 51.95 -14.69 43.02
C ASN A 132 53.15 -14.34 42.12
N SER A 133 52.95 -13.55 41.06
CA SER A 133 53.93 -12.56 40.54
C SER A 133 53.61 -12.03 39.13
N PHE A 134 52.47 -11.35 38.96
CA PHE A 134 52.38 -10.37 37.87
C PHE A 134 51.87 -9.06 38.43
N THR A 135 52.67 -8.02 38.30
CA THR A 135 52.26 -6.68 38.72
C THR A 135 51.23 -6.12 37.75
N SER A 136 50.33 -5.24 38.22
CA SER A 136 49.33 -4.57 37.37
C SER A 136 49.96 -3.89 36.14
N GLN A 137 51.22 -3.45 36.25
CA GLN A 137 51.98 -2.85 35.15
C GLN A 137 52.43 -3.86 34.07
N GLU A 138 52.76 -5.09 34.44
CA GLU A 138 53.14 -6.14 33.48
C GLU A 138 51.94 -6.64 32.69
N LEU A 139 50.79 -6.80 33.34
CA LEU A 139 49.52 -7.13 32.69
C LEU A 139 49.09 -6.02 31.72
N LYS A 140 49.23 -4.74 32.12
CA LYS A 140 48.97 -3.60 31.21
C LYS A 140 49.89 -3.59 29.99
N LYS A 141 51.19 -3.89 30.15
CA LYS A 141 52.12 -3.99 29.03
C LYS A 141 51.80 -5.16 28.09
N ALA A 142 51.40 -6.31 28.63
CA ALA A 142 51.00 -7.47 27.83
C ALA A 142 49.73 -7.18 27.01
N LEU A 143 48.70 -6.58 27.64
CA LEU A 143 47.47 -6.16 26.96
C LEU A 143 47.74 -5.09 25.90
N ALA A 144 48.65 -4.14 26.17
CA ALA A 144 49.03 -3.13 25.19
C ALA A 144 49.68 -3.76 23.94
N LYS A 145 50.58 -4.76 24.14
CA LYS A 145 51.19 -5.51 23.04
C LYS A 145 50.16 -6.31 22.23
N MET A 146 49.16 -6.91 22.87
CA MET A 146 48.09 -7.64 22.18
C MET A 146 47.20 -6.70 21.35
N LYS A 147 46.88 -5.52 21.89
CA LYS A 147 46.11 -4.48 21.16
C LYS A 147 46.90 -3.94 19.97
N GLU A 148 48.22 -3.83 20.09
CA GLU A 148 49.10 -3.40 19.00
C GLU A 148 49.21 -4.47 17.90
N SER A 149 49.31 -5.76 18.26
CA SER A 149 49.31 -6.85 17.28
C SER A 149 47.97 -7.00 16.56
N GLU A 150 46.83 -6.89 17.25
CA GLU A 150 45.52 -6.89 16.59
C GLU A 150 45.34 -5.71 15.63
N LYS A 151 45.86 -4.53 16.00
CA LYS A 151 45.83 -3.35 15.12
C LYS A 151 46.71 -3.56 13.89
N ALA A 152 47.84 -4.25 14.02
CA ALA A 152 48.70 -4.60 12.90
C ALA A 152 48.05 -5.64 11.97
N GLU A 153 47.41 -6.67 12.52
CA GLU A 153 46.68 -7.68 11.74
C GLU A 153 45.47 -7.09 10.99
N ARG A 154 44.70 -6.19 11.64
CA ARG A 154 43.59 -5.48 10.98
C ARG A 154 44.08 -4.62 9.82
N LYS A 155 45.18 -3.87 10.00
CA LYS A 155 45.78 -3.08 8.91
C LYS A 155 46.28 -3.96 7.76
N ALA A 156 46.89 -5.10 8.07
CA ALA A 156 47.32 -6.05 7.03
C ALA A 156 46.13 -6.63 6.26
N HIS A 157 45.02 -6.94 6.94
CA HIS A 157 43.79 -7.40 6.30
C HIS A 157 43.13 -6.31 5.44
N GLU A 158 43.07 -5.06 5.94
CA GLU A 158 42.58 -3.90 5.18
C GLU A 158 43.44 -3.66 3.93
N GLU A 159 44.77 -3.78 4.02
CA GLU A 159 45.66 -3.69 2.86
C GLU A 159 45.49 -4.86 1.87
N GLU A 160 45.23 -6.07 2.35
CA GLU A 160 44.95 -7.24 1.50
C GLU A 160 43.62 -7.08 0.76
N VAL A 161 42.58 -6.60 1.44
CA VAL A 161 41.28 -6.28 0.85
C VAL A 161 41.42 -5.14 -0.15
N ARG A 162 42.14 -4.07 0.18
CA ARG A 162 42.39 -2.93 -0.72
C ARG A 162 43.15 -3.33 -1.99
N LYS A 163 43.96 -4.39 -1.95
CA LYS A 163 44.61 -4.96 -3.15
C LYS A 163 43.67 -5.81 -4.01
N LYS A 164 42.59 -6.35 -3.45
CA LYS A 164 41.58 -7.17 -4.16
C LYS A 164 40.54 -6.34 -4.90
N PHE A 165 40.32 -5.10 -4.46
CA PHE A 165 39.31 -4.21 -5.05
C PHE A 165 39.94 -3.02 -5.77
N ARG A 166 39.33 -2.62 -6.88
CA ARG A 166 39.73 -1.39 -7.59
C ARG A 166 39.30 -0.15 -6.79
N PRO A 167 40.08 0.94 -6.80
CA PRO A 167 39.70 2.21 -6.19
C PRO A 167 38.38 2.74 -6.76
N ILE A 168 37.51 3.28 -5.90
CA ILE A 168 36.20 3.78 -6.30
C ILE A 168 36.33 4.96 -7.28
N GLU A 169 37.39 5.75 -7.16
CA GLU A 169 37.70 6.88 -8.06
C GLU A 169 38.05 6.41 -9.46
N GLN A 170 38.81 5.31 -9.60
CA GLN A 170 39.12 4.72 -10.90
C GLN A 170 37.88 4.16 -11.57
N LEU A 171 36.99 3.53 -10.79
CA LEU A 171 35.70 3.05 -11.30
C LEU A 171 34.81 4.21 -11.76
N LYS A 172 34.75 5.32 -11.00
CA LYS A 172 34.00 6.54 -11.37
C LYS A 172 34.53 7.13 -12.69
N GLU A 173 35.84 7.28 -12.84
CA GLU A 173 36.44 7.79 -14.08
C GLU A 173 36.24 6.85 -15.28
N GLU A 174 36.37 5.53 -15.09
CA GLU A 174 36.10 4.54 -16.13
C GLU A 174 34.62 4.59 -16.57
N PHE A 175 33.71 4.79 -15.61
CA PHE A 175 32.27 4.92 -15.86
C PHE A 175 31.94 6.21 -16.62
N GLU A 176 32.56 7.33 -16.25
CA GLU A 176 32.45 8.60 -16.99
C GLU A 176 33.00 8.48 -18.42
N LYS A 177 34.14 7.81 -18.60
CA LYS A 177 34.74 7.56 -19.93
C LYS A 177 33.89 6.67 -20.82
N LEU A 178 33.08 5.78 -20.24
CA LEU A 178 32.15 4.92 -20.98
C LEU A 178 30.93 5.67 -21.53
N ASN A 179 30.73 6.95 -21.16
CA ASN A 179 29.62 7.80 -21.63
C ASN A 179 28.22 7.14 -21.48
N VAL A 180 28.11 6.18 -20.56
CA VAL A 180 26.83 5.61 -20.12
C VAL A 180 26.28 6.57 -19.07
N LYS A 181 25.64 7.66 -19.53
CA LYS A 181 24.81 8.47 -18.65
C LYS A 181 23.60 7.63 -18.26
N MET A 182 23.73 6.87 -17.18
CA MET A 182 22.57 6.23 -16.55
C MET A 182 21.78 7.36 -15.90
N GLU A 183 20.76 7.82 -16.59
CA GLU A 183 19.78 8.73 -16.00
C GLU A 183 18.96 7.94 -14.99
N THR A 184 18.74 8.54 -13.84
CA THR A 184 17.85 7.93 -12.83
C THR A 184 16.41 8.04 -13.30
N ASP A 185 15.56 7.11 -12.83
CA ASP A 185 14.11 7.17 -13.10
C ASP A 185 13.52 8.52 -12.69
N TYR A 186 14.00 9.09 -11.58
CA TYR A 186 13.63 10.43 -11.12
C TYR A 186 13.92 11.51 -12.19
N GLU A 187 15.16 11.58 -12.69
CA GLU A 187 15.55 12.55 -13.72
C GLU A 187 14.77 12.37 -15.02
N ILE A 188 14.50 11.12 -15.42
CA ILE A 188 13.70 10.82 -16.60
C ILE A 188 12.27 11.30 -16.40
N MET A 189 11.64 10.99 -15.26
CA MET A 189 10.28 11.46 -14.95
C MET A 189 10.19 12.98 -14.93
N VAL A 190 11.16 13.71 -14.37
CA VAL A 190 11.20 15.18 -14.41
C VAL A 190 11.12 15.70 -15.85
N LYS A 191 11.89 15.11 -16.76
CA LYS A 191 11.88 15.49 -18.19
C LYS A 191 10.54 15.19 -18.85
N LEU A 192 9.96 14.01 -18.57
CA LEU A 192 8.66 13.61 -19.12
C LEU A 192 7.53 14.53 -18.64
N ILE A 193 7.51 14.86 -17.35
CA ILE A 193 6.56 15.82 -16.75
C ILE A 193 6.71 17.21 -17.38
N SER A 194 7.95 17.68 -17.54
CA SER A 194 8.24 18.96 -18.19
C SER A 194 7.74 18.99 -19.65
N LYS A 195 7.98 17.90 -20.39
CA LYS A 195 7.52 17.75 -21.78
C LYS A 195 5.99 17.75 -21.87
N PHE A 196 5.31 17.09 -20.94
CA PHE A 196 3.84 17.08 -20.86
C PHE A 196 3.25 18.47 -20.55
N ASN A 197 3.84 19.19 -19.59
CA ASN A 197 3.36 20.50 -19.15
C ASN A 197 3.71 21.65 -20.12
N SER A 198 4.75 21.47 -20.95
CA SER A 198 5.20 22.51 -21.87
C SER A 198 4.13 22.87 -22.91
N SER A 199 3.89 24.17 -23.10
CA SER A 199 3.02 24.68 -24.17
C SER A 199 3.65 24.58 -25.56
N ALA A 200 4.97 24.38 -25.64
CA ALA A 200 5.70 24.24 -26.90
C ALA A 200 5.67 22.80 -27.46
N SER A 201 5.37 21.81 -26.63
CA SER A 201 5.28 20.41 -27.06
C SER A 201 4.03 20.15 -27.89
N THR A 202 4.18 19.39 -28.96
CA THR A 202 3.08 18.90 -29.80
C THR A 202 2.21 17.87 -29.05
N LEU A 203 1.02 17.59 -29.58
CA LEU A 203 0.12 16.57 -29.02
C LEU A 203 0.82 15.20 -28.94
N ASP A 204 1.47 14.77 -30.01
CA ASP A 204 2.15 13.47 -30.09
C ASP A 204 3.30 13.39 -29.09
N GLU A 205 4.05 14.47 -28.91
CA GLU A 205 5.12 14.55 -27.93
C GLU A 205 4.61 14.44 -26.49
N LYS A 206 3.46 15.03 -26.18
CA LYS A 206 2.81 14.92 -24.87
C LYS A 206 2.26 13.53 -24.64
N VAL A 207 1.64 12.94 -25.65
CA VAL A 207 1.12 11.56 -25.60
C VAL A 207 2.27 10.57 -25.38
N ALA A 208 3.37 10.70 -26.13
CA ALA A 208 4.57 9.89 -25.93
C ALA A 208 5.14 10.06 -24.52
N ALA A 209 5.21 11.30 -24.02
CA ALA A 209 5.70 11.55 -22.67
C ALA A 209 4.83 10.88 -21.60
N LEU A 210 3.49 10.92 -21.74
CA LEU A 210 2.58 10.23 -20.83
C LEU A 210 2.69 8.71 -20.95
N TYR A 211 2.87 8.19 -22.17
CA TYR A 211 3.06 6.75 -22.39
C TYR A 211 4.33 6.25 -21.69
N ASP A 212 5.44 6.95 -21.84
CA ASP A 212 6.70 6.60 -21.16
C ASP A 212 6.58 6.76 -19.65
N LEU A 213 5.91 7.82 -19.19
CA LEU A 213 5.71 8.08 -17.76
C LEU A 213 4.89 6.99 -17.08
N GLU A 214 3.91 6.43 -17.78
CA GLU A 214 3.08 5.32 -17.28
C GLU A 214 3.94 4.12 -16.87
N TYR A 215 4.97 3.78 -17.66
CA TYR A 215 5.90 2.70 -17.34
C TYR A 215 6.63 2.92 -16.01
N TYR A 216 7.13 4.14 -15.77
CA TYR A 216 7.90 4.44 -14.56
C TYR A 216 7.03 4.43 -13.29
N VAL A 217 5.82 4.98 -13.36
CA VAL A 217 4.94 5.10 -12.19
C VAL A 217 4.26 3.80 -11.79
N HIS A 218 4.48 2.69 -12.51
CA HIS A 218 4.13 1.35 -11.98
C HIS A 218 4.94 0.98 -10.75
N GLN A 219 6.16 1.51 -10.63
CA GLN A 219 6.95 1.32 -9.42
C GLN A 219 6.41 2.23 -8.32
N VAL A 220 6.14 1.64 -7.15
CA VAL A 220 5.48 2.32 -6.03
C VAL A 220 6.27 3.55 -5.56
N ASP A 221 7.60 3.49 -5.54
CA ASP A 221 8.44 4.60 -5.11
C ASP A 221 8.50 5.71 -6.17
N ASN A 222 8.65 5.36 -7.46
CA ASN A 222 8.53 6.31 -8.56
C ASN A 222 7.17 7.03 -8.57
N ALA A 223 6.07 6.34 -8.23
CA ALA A 223 4.75 6.97 -8.11
C ALA A 223 4.68 7.99 -6.96
N LYS A 224 5.39 7.75 -5.84
CA LYS A 224 5.50 8.72 -4.73
C LYS A 224 6.37 9.91 -5.12
N ASP A 225 7.43 9.69 -5.88
CA ASP A 225 8.27 10.78 -6.42
C ASP A 225 7.47 11.61 -7.43
N PHE A 226 6.72 10.95 -8.32
CA PHE A 226 5.79 11.56 -9.26
C PHE A 226 4.77 12.49 -8.58
N LEU A 227 4.23 12.06 -7.44
CA LEU A 227 3.41 12.91 -6.57
C LEU A 227 4.21 14.10 -6.02
N SER A 228 5.39 13.87 -5.45
CA SER A 228 6.25 14.91 -4.86
C SER A 228 6.69 15.98 -5.86
N MET A 229 6.86 15.59 -7.13
CA MET A 229 7.17 16.47 -8.26
C MET A 229 5.96 17.31 -8.74
N GLY A 230 4.76 17.11 -8.17
CA GLY A 230 3.52 17.74 -8.63
C GLY A 230 2.96 17.14 -9.93
N GLY A 231 3.54 16.02 -10.40
CA GLY A 231 3.12 15.37 -11.63
C GLY A 231 1.70 14.79 -11.56
N LEU A 232 1.30 14.29 -10.38
CA LEU A 232 -0.03 13.72 -10.17
C LEU A 232 -1.14 14.72 -10.51
N GLN A 233 -1.03 15.96 -10.01
CA GLN A 233 -2.04 16.99 -10.26
C GLN A 233 -2.12 17.35 -11.75
N LEU A 234 -0.98 17.43 -12.45
CA LEU A 234 -0.95 17.69 -13.90
C LEU A 234 -1.69 16.61 -14.68
N VAL A 235 -1.53 15.35 -14.30
CA VAL A 235 -2.24 14.23 -14.93
C VAL A 235 -3.74 14.26 -14.62
N ILE A 236 -4.11 14.61 -13.38
CA ILE A 236 -5.52 14.79 -12.99
C ILE A 236 -6.17 15.91 -13.80
N ASP A 237 -5.46 17.01 -14.07
CA ASP A 237 -5.94 18.10 -14.91
C ASP A 237 -6.03 17.66 -16.38
N GLY A 238 -5.11 16.80 -16.84
CA GLY A 238 -5.14 16.17 -18.16
C GLY A 238 -6.40 15.36 -18.46
N LEU A 239 -7.10 14.84 -17.43
CA LEU A 239 -8.40 14.18 -17.58
C LEU A 239 -9.50 15.10 -18.12
N ASN A 240 -9.34 16.41 -17.98
CA ASN A 240 -10.26 17.42 -18.51
C ASN A 240 -9.87 17.94 -19.90
N SER A 241 -8.86 17.36 -20.55
CA SER A 241 -8.43 17.77 -21.88
C SER A 241 -9.56 17.61 -22.93
N THR A 242 -9.57 18.49 -23.93
CA THR A 242 -10.44 18.33 -25.10
C THR A 242 -10.00 17.15 -25.96
N GLU A 243 -8.71 16.84 -25.96
CA GLU A 243 -8.10 15.77 -26.76
C GLU A 243 -8.32 14.40 -26.13
N ALA A 244 -8.95 13.49 -26.88
CA ALA A 244 -9.20 12.12 -26.42
C ALA A 244 -7.91 11.37 -26.10
N ALA A 245 -6.86 11.54 -26.91
CA ALA A 245 -5.57 10.88 -26.71
C ALA A 245 -4.91 11.28 -25.39
N LEU A 246 -4.98 12.57 -25.02
CA LEU A 246 -4.46 13.04 -23.73
C LEU A 246 -5.29 12.50 -22.56
N LYS A 247 -6.63 12.49 -22.67
CA LYS A 247 -7.49 11.90 -21.63
C LYS A 247 -7.18 10.42 -21.41
N GLU A 248 -7.00 9.67 -22.49
CA GLU A 248 -6.65 8.25 -22.45
C GLU A 248 -5.34 8.01 -21.69
N HIS A 249 -4.27 8.69 -22.09
CA HIS A 249 -2.94 8.47 -21.54
C HIS A 249 -2.81 9.05 -20.12
N ALA A 250 -3.45 10.18 -19.83
CA ALA A 250 -3.54 10.71 -18.47
C ALA A 250 -4.27 9.73 -17.54
N ALA A 251 -5.41 9.17 -17.97
CA ALA A 251 -6.08 8.13 -17.19
C ALA A 251 -5.20 6.88 -17.03
N PHE A 252 -4.38 6.55 -18.02
CA PHE A 252 -3.50 5.38 -17.95
C PHE A 252 -2.39 5.57 -16.92
N VAL A 253 -1.66 6.69 -16.97
CA VAL A 253 -0.65 7.08 -15.96
C VAL A 253 -1.25 7.12 -14.57
N LEU A 254 -2.43 7.74 -14.43
CA LEU A 254 -3.13 7.81 -13.15
C LEU A 254 -3.43 6.41 -12.59
N GLY A 255 -3.94 5.51 -13.42
CA GLY A 255 -4.23 4.13 -12.96
C GLY A 255 -2.98 3.36 -12.54
N ALA A 256 -1.86 3.53 -13.25
CA ALA A 256 -0.59 2.93 -12.88
C ALA A 256 -0.09 3.47 -11.53
N ALA A 257 -0.04 4.80 -11.35
CA ALA A 257 0.44 5.44 -10.13
C ALA A 257 -0.40 5.10 -8.88
N LEU A 258 -1.70 4.84 -9.05
CA LEU A 258 -2.63 4.48 -7.98
C LEU A 258 -2.52 3.03 -7.52
N SER A 259 -2.01 2.14 -8.39
CA SER A 259 -2.06 0.70 -8.16
C SER A 259 -1.20 0.32 -6.96
N SER A 260 -1.83 -0.22 -5.92
CA SER A 260 -1.17 -0.62 -4.67
C SER A 260 -0.42 0.51 -3.95
N ASN A 261 -0.87 1.77 -4.10
CA ASN A 261 -0.23 2.93 -3.50
C ASN A 261 -1.21 3.84 -2.72
N PRO A 262 -1.44 3.57 -1.41
CA PRO A 262 -2.43 4.30 -0.63
C PRO A 262 -2.17 5.81 -0.52
N LYS A 263 -0.91 6.24 -0.44
CA LYS A 263 -0.54 7.67 -0.37
C LYS A 263 -0.98 8.40 -1.63
N VAL A 264 -0.67 7.84 -2.81
CA VAL A 264 -1.08 8.40 -4.09
C VAL A 264 -2.60 8.33 -4.29
N GLN A 265 -3.25 7.28 -3.79
CA GLN A 265 -4.71 7.17 -3.81
C GLN A 265 -5.41 8.30 -3.03
N ILE A 266 -4.94 8.62 -1.83
CA ILE A 266 -5.47 9.71 -1.01
C ILE A 266 -5.37 11.04 -1.76
N GLU A 267 -4.16 11.39 -2.19
CA GLU A 267 -3.88 12.65 -2.88
C GLU A 267 -4.66 12.77 -4.19
N ALA A 268 -4.84 11.68 -4.93
CA ALA A 268 -5.63 11.70 -6.16
C ALA A 268 -7.13 11.98 -5.89
N ILE A 269 -7.69 11.43 -4.80
CA ILE A 269 -9.07 11.71 -4.42
C ILE A 269 -9.24 13.16 -3.98
N GLU A 270 -8.30 13.68 -3.18
CA GLU A 270 -8.29 15.08 -2.74
C GLU A 270 -8.13 16.03 -3.93
N GLY A 271 -7.32 15.65 -4.93
CA GLY A 271 -7.20 16.35 -6.22
C GLY A 271 -8.43 16.24 -7.15
N GLY A 272 -9.48 15.52 -6.73
CA GLY A 272 -10.74 15.42 -7.47
C GLY A 272 -10.74 14.41 -8.63
N ALA A 273 -9.76 13.51 -8.68
CA ALA A 273 -9.64 12.53 -9.77
C ALA A 273 -10.88 11.63 -9.88
N LEU A 274 -11.45 11.19 -8.76
CA LEU A 274 -12.63 10.32 -8.73
C LEU A 274 -13.81 10.91 -9.52
N GLN A 275 -14.12 12.18 -9.30
CA GLN A 275 -15.23 12.85 -9.99
C GLN A 275 -14.97 12.96 -11.50
N LYS A 276 -13.74 13.31 -11.89
CA LYS A 276 -13.35 13.40 -13.32
C LYS A 276 -13.45 12.04 -14.02
N LEU A 277 -12.97 10.97 -13.38
CA LEU A 277 -13.07 9.60 -13.91
C LEU A 277 -14.53 9.17 -14.09
N LEU A 278 -15.39 9.45 -13.12
CA LEU A 278 -16.83 9.17 -13.23
C LEU A 278 -17.49 9.94 -14.38
N VAL A 279 -17.13 11.22 -14.57
CA VAL A 279 -17.62 12.03 -15.71
C VAL A 279 -17.18 11.44 -17.05
N ILE A 280 -15.94 11.00 -17.18
CA ILE A 280 -15.44 10.34 -18.40
C ILE A 280 -16.25 9.07 -18.71
N LEU A 281 -16.55 8.25 -17.70
CA LEU A 281 -17.32 7.01 -17.90
C LEU A 281 -18.79 7.28 -18.23
N ALA A 282 -19.38 8.32 -17.62
CA ALA A 282 -20.79 8.69 -17.79
C ALA A 282 -21.08 9.41 -19.12
N THR A 283 -20.10 10.13 -19.68
CA THR A 283 -20.27 10.90 -20.92
C THR A 283 -19.92 10.08 -22.17
N ASP A 284 -20.27 10.60 -23.35
CA ASP A 284 -19.85 10.00 -24.61
C ASP A 284 -18.36 10.24 -24.84
N GLN A 285 -17.59 9.16 -24.88
CA GLN A 285 -16.13 9.17 -25.02
C GLN A 285 -15.70 7.92 -25.81
N PRO A 286 -14.56 7.98 -26.54
CA PRO A 286 -14.02 6.80 -27.21
C PRO A 286 -13.80 5.64 -26.24
N LEU A 287 -14.01 4.42 -26.74
CA LEU A 287 -13.84 3.18 -25.95
C LEU A 287 -12.45 3.11 -25.29
N ALA A 288 -11.41 3.57 -25.97
CA ALA A 288 -10.03 3.57 -25.45
C ALA A 288 -9.89 4.44 -24.19
N VAL A 289 -10.47 5.65 -24.21
CA VAL A 289 -10.53 6.55 -23.04
C VAL A 289 -11.30 5.89 -21.89
N LYS A 290 -12.48 5.30 -22.16
CA LYS A 290 -13.27 4.62 -21.13
C LYS A 290 -12.55 3.40 -20.53
N LYS A 291 -11.81 2.64 -21.35
CA LYS A 291 -10.99 1.51 -20.88
C LYS A 291 -9.95 1.96 -19.86
N LYS A 292 -9.24 3.06 -20.12
CA LYS A 292 -8.21 3.60 -19.22
C LYS A 292 -8.82 4.30 -18.00
N ALA A 293 -9.92 5.02 -18.16
CA ALA A 293 -10.64 5.61 -17.03
C ALA A 293 -11.20 4.54 -16.08
N LEU A 294 -11.74 3.43 -16.61
CA LEU A 294 -12.21 2.31 -15.79
C LEU A 294 -11.04 1.62 -15.07
N PHE A 295 -9.88 1.49 -15.74
CA PHE A 295 -8.66 0.98 -15.09
C PHE A 295 -8.23 1.88 -13.92
N ALA A 296 -8.13 3.19 -14.13
CA ALA A 296 -7.78 4.13 -13.06
C ALA A 296 -8.79 4.13 -11.91
N LEU A 297 -10.09 4.08 -12.23
CA LEU A 297 -11.14 3.96 -11.23
C LEU A 297 -10.98 2.65 -10.44
N SER A 298 -10.73 1.54 -11.11
CA SER A 298 -10.51 0.25 -10.44
C SER A 298 -9.31 0.30 -9.50
N SER A 299 -8.18 0.86 -9.94
CA SER A 299 -6.98 1.00 -9.10
C SER A 299 -7.20 1.94 -7.92
N MET A 300 -8.06 2.95 -8.06
CA MET A 300 -8.41 3.88 -6.97
C MET A 300 -9.28 3.25 -5.89
N LEU A 301 -10.19 2.34 -6.27
CA LEU A 301 -11.20 1.80 -5.34
C LEU A 301 -10.72 0.58 -4.56
N ARG A 302 -9.85 -0.24 -5.16
CA ARG A 302 -9.34 -1.45 -4.53
C ARG A 302 -8.54 -1.12 -3.29
N HIS A 303 -8.78 -1.88 -2.23
CA HIS A 303 -8.12 -1.78 -0.93
C HIS A 303 -8.28 -0.43 -0.20
N PHE A 304 -9.15 0.46 -0.68
CA PHE A 304 -9.32 1.82 -0.17
C PHE A 304 -10.79 2.14 0.17
N PRO A 305 -11.26 1.85 1.40
CA PRO A 305 -12.68 1.94 1.76
C PRO A 305 -13.23 3.38 1.69
N TYR A 306 -12.42 4.40 1.96
CA TYR A 306 -12.83 5.80 1.82
C TYR A 306 -13.18 6.14 0.36
N ALA A 307 -12.37 5.69 -0.60
CA ALA A 307 -12.66 5.84 -2.04
C ALA A 307 -13.96 5.15 -2.44
N GLN A 308 -14.18 3.92 -1.95
CA GLN A 308 -15.41 3.17 -2.19
C GLN A 308 -16.63 3.92 -1.66
N GLN A 309 -16.54 4.50 -0.45
CA GLN A 309 -17.63 5.30 0.11
C GLN A 309 -17.94 6.53 -0.76
N GLN A 310 -16.91 7.26 -1.20
CA GLN A 310 -17.10 8.44 -2.02
C GLN A 310 -17.62 8.10 -3.43
N PHE A 311 -17.16 7.00 -4.00
CA PHE A 311 -17.67 6.45 -5.26
C PHE A 311 -19.18 6.16 -5.17
N LEU A 312 -19.63 5.53 -4.08
CA LEU A 312 -21.06 5.29 -3.86
C LEU A 312 -21.85 6.60 -3.70
N LYS A 313 -21.33 7.56 -2.93
CA LYS A 313 -21.96 8.88 -2.73
C LYS A 313 -22.13 9.66 -4.05
N LEU A 314 -21.18 9.51 -4.97
CA LEU A 314 -21.21 10.15 -6.30
C LEU A 314 -22.04 9.38 -7.34
N GLY A 315 -22.78 8.34 -6.94
CA GLY A 315 -23.60 7.55 -7.86
C GLY A 315 -22.77 6.69 -8.81
N GLY A 316 -21.58 6.27 -8.39
CA GLY A 316 -20.63 5.55 -9.23
C GLY A 316 -21.15 4.21 -9.75
N LEU A 317 -21.94 3.48 -8.96
CA LEU A 317 -22.61 2.25 -9.41
C LEU A 317 -23.59 2.53 -10.56
N GLN A 318 -24.34 3.64 -10.51
CA GLN A 318 -25.24 4.01 -11.59
C GLN A 318 -24.47 4.33 -12.88
N VAL A 319 -23.32 5.01 -12.75
CA VAL A 319 -22.41 5.27 -13.87
C VAL A 319 -21.90 3.96 -14.47
N LEU A 320 -21.41 3.03 -13.66
CA LEU A 320 -20.96 1.72 -14.16
C LEU A 320 -22.09 0.93 -14.82
N ARG A 321 -23.30 0.94 -14.24
CA ARG A 321 -24.48 0.28 -14.82
C ARG A 321 -24.85 0.86 -16.18
N SER A 322 -24.64 2.17 -16.38
CA SER A 322 -24.94 2.83 -17.66
C SER A 322 -24.11 2.30 -18.83
N LEU A 323 -22.90 1.75 -18.57
CA LEU A 323 -22.03 1.17 -19.60
C LEU A 323 -22.67 -0.06 -20.27
N PHE A 324 -23.46 -0.84 -19.52
CA PHE A 324 -24.18 -2.02 -20.02
C PHE A 324 -25.32 -1.69 -20.99
N ARG A 325 -25.69 -0.41 -21.11
CA ARG A 325 -26.72 0.06 -22.05
C ARG A 325 -26.12 0.64 -23.33
N GLN A 326 -24.82 0.89 -23.33
CA GLN A 326 -24.10 1.48 -24.46
C GLN A 326 -23.57 0.36 -25.38
N LYS A 327 -23.86 0.46 -26.68
CA LYS A 327 -23.35 -0.48 -27.69
C LYS A 327 -21.83 -0.36 -27.83
N GLY A 328 -21.12 -1.46 -28.06
CA GLY A 328 -19.66 -1.45 -28.27
C GLY A 328 -18.84 -1.35 -26.98
N MET A 329 -19.47 -1.50 -25.81
CA MET A 329 -18.84 -1.45 -24.49
C MET A 329 -18.69 -2.83 -23.84
N GLU A 330 -18.96 -3.91 -24.58
CA GLU A 330 -19.00 -5.29 -24.07
C GLU A 330 -17.67 -5.70 -23.41
N THR A 331 -16.55 -5.23 -23.98
CA THR A 331 -15.20 -5.45 -23.42
C THR A 331 -14.96 -4.82 -22.03
N LEU A 332 -15.82 -3.89 -21.60
CA LEU A 332 -15.76 -3.28 -20.27
C LEU A 332 -16.56 -4.07 -19.23
N TYR A 333 -17.55 -4.86 -19.65
CA TYR A 333 -18.50 -5.52 -18.76
C TYR A 333 -17.79 -6.44 -17.79
N VAL A 334 -16.88 -7.27 -18.30
CA VAL A 334 -16.05 -8.18 -17.49
C VAL A 334 -15.24 -7.40 -16.46
N ARG A 335 -14.63 -6.27 -16.83
CA ARG A 335 -13.85 -5.44 -15.91
C ARG A 335 -14.70 -4.84 -14.80
N VAL A 336 -15.92 -4.42 -15.11
CA VAL A 336 -16.87 -3.91 -14.11
C VAL A 336 -17.30 -5.02 -13.16
N VAL A 337 -17.63 -6.21 -13.69
CA VAL A 337 -18.01 -7.38 -12.87
C VAL A 337 -16.87 -7.80 -11.96
N THR A 338 -15.64 -7.90 -12.49
CA THR A 338 -14.46 -8.23 -11.70
C THR A 338 -14.20 -7.17 -10.62
N LEU A 339 -14.34 -5.88 -10.94
CA LEU A 339 -14.24 -4.83 -9.92
C LEU A 339 -15.29 -5.03 -8.81
N LEU A 340 -16.56 -5.28 -9.15
CA LEU A 340 -17.59 -5.53 -8.14
C LEU A 340 -17.28 -6.75 -7.27
N TYR A 341 -16.81 -7.84 -7.90
CA TYR A 341 -16.34 -9.03 -7.18
C TYR A 341 -15.22 -8.68 -6.20
N ASP A 342 -14.17 -8.00 -6.68
CA ASP A 342 -13.01 -7.63 -5.87
C ASP A 342 -13.44 -6.80 -4.65
N LEU A 343 -14.26 -5.76 -4.84
CA LEU A 343 -14.70 -4.88 -3.74
C LEU A 343 -15.58 -5.62 -2.71
N ILE A 344 -16.41 -6.58 -3.14
CA ILE A 344 -17.22 -7.38 -2.23
C ILE A 344 -16.35 -8.38 -1.46
N MET A 345 -15.44 -9.07 -2.16
CA MET A 345 -14.51 -10.03 -1.55
C MET A 345 -13.56 -9.36 -0.58
N GLU A 346 -13.04 -8.17 -0.90
CA GLU A 346 -12.22 -7.36 0.00
C GLU A 346 -12.92 -7.17 1.35
N LYS A 347 -14.21 -6.81 1.34
CA LYS A 347 -14.98 -6.64 2.57
C LYS A 347 -15.19 -7.97 3.30
N MET A 348 -15.57 -9.03 2.59
CA MET A 348 -15.86 -10.34 3.20
C MET A 348 -14.61 -10.95 3.86
N LEU A 349 -13.46 -10.92 3.19
CA LEU A 349 -12.21 -11.50 3.72
C LEU A 349 -11.69 -10.77 4.96
N LEU A 350 -12.00 -9.48 5.10
CA LEU A 350 -11.64 -8.70 6.28
C LEU A 350 -12.50 -9.06 7.51
N GLU A 351 -13.76 -9.47 7.30
CA GLU A 351 -14.65 -9.90 8.37
C GLU A 351 -14.23 -11.26 8.97
N ASP A 352 -13.54 -12.11 8.19
CA ASP A 352 -13.07 -13.44 8.60
C ASP A 352 -11.70 -13.46 9.30
N SER A 353 -10.98 -12.33 9.36
CA SER A 353 -9.58 -12.27 9.84
C SER A 353 -9.44 -12.00 11.36
N LEU A 354 -8.62 -12.80 12.06
CA LEU A 354 -8.31 -12.66 13.51
C LEU A 354 -7.32 -11.51 13.80
N HIS A 355 -7.51 -10.80 14.92
CA HIS A 355 -7.27 -9.35 15.07
C HIS A 355 -5.88 -8.85 15.52
N GLY A 356 -5.58 -7.60 15.14
CA GLY A 356 -4.63 -6.64 15.74
C GLY A 356 -5.13 -5.19 15.56
N ASP A 357 -4.64 -4.21 16.34
CA ASP A 357 -5.27 -2.87 16.47
C ASP A 357 -5.44 -2.08 15.14
N GLN A 358 -4.45 -2.09 14.24
CA GLN A 358 -4.55 -1.43 12.92
C GLN A 358 -5.59 -2.08 11.99
N MET A 359 -5.91 -3.35 12.23
CA MET A 359 -6.93 -4.07 11.46
C MET A 359 -8.34 -3.61 11.86
N GLU A 360 -8.56 -3.24 13.13
CA GLU A 360 -9.90 -2.85 13.60
C GLU A 360 -10.36 -1.52 12.99
N GLU A 361 -9.47 -0.52 12.87
CA GLU A 361 -9.82 0.75 12.22
C GLU A 361 -10.19 0.53 10.75
N ARG A 362 -9.40 -0.28 10.05
CA ARG A 362 -9.68 -0.64 8.64
C ARG A 362 -11.02 -1.37 8.52
N ILE A 363 -11.28 -2.35 9.39
CA ILE A 363 -12.58 -3.05 9.44
C ILE A 363 -13.72 -2.05 9.67
N GLN A 364 -13.56 -1.11 10.60
CA GLN A 364 -14.57 -0.09 10.89
C GLN A 364 -14.85 0.79 9.66
N GLN A 365 -13.84 1.14 8.87
CA GLN A 365 -14.03 1.88 7.62
C GLN A 365 -14.82 1.05 6.60
N TYR A 366 -14.51 -0.23 6.40
CA TYR A 366 -15.27 -1.11 5.50
C TYR A 366 -16.71 -1.37 5.96
N ARG A 367 -16.97 -1.40 7.27
CA ARG A 367 -18.33 -1.47 7.83
C ARG A 367 -19.18 -0.27 7.40
N GLN A 368 -18.58 0.92 7.25
CA GLN A 368 -19.27 2.12 6.77
C GLN A 368 -19.57 2.11 5.26
N VAL A 369 -18.88 1.27 4.48
CA VAL A 369 -19.12 1.13 3.04
C VAL A 369 -20.37 0.27 2.80
N LYS A 370 -21.46 0.92 2.37
CA LYS A 370 -22.75 0.27 2.04
C LYS A 370 -22.80 -0.25 0.60
N LEU A 371 -21.77 -0.99 0.19
CA LEU A 371 -21.65 -1.51 -1.19
C LEU A 371 -22.75 -2.54 -1.51
N VAL A 372 -22.85 -3.62 -0.71
CA VAL A 372 -23.78 -4.72 -0.96
C VAL A 372 -25.25 -4.27 -1.03
N PRO A 373 -25.77 -3.46 -0.08
CA PRO A 373 -27.12 -2.92 -0.21
C PRO A 373 -27.33 -2.15 -1.52
N ALA A 374 -26.38 -1.29 -1.89
CA ALA A 374 -26.46 -0.51 -3.13
C ALA A 374 -26.41 -1.39 -4.39
N VAL A 375 -25.65 -2.48 -4.39
CA VAL A 375 -25.60 -3.48 -5.46
C VAL A 375 -26.99 -4.13 -5.64
N VAL A 376 -27.62 -4.57 -4.54
CA VAL A 376 -28.95 -5.21 -4.57
C VAL A 376 -30.04 -4.23 -5.01
N GLU A 377 -30.07 -3.03 -4.42
CA GLU A 377 -31.05 -1.98 -4.72
C GLU A 377 -30.98 -1.49 -6.17
N GLN A 378 -29.79 -1.51 -6.79
CA GLN A 378 -29.57 -1.09 -8.17
C GLN A 378 -29.60 -2.26 -9.17
N ASP A 379 -30.25 -3.37 -8.84
CA ASP A 379 -30.46 -4.55 -9.69
C ASP A 379 -29.20 -5.19 -10.27
N TRP A 380 -28.04 -5.01 -9.63
CA TRP A 380 -26.81 -5.60 -10.14
C TRP A 380 -26.84 -7.12 -10.15
N CYS A 381 -27.60 -7.77 -9.26
CA CYS A 381 -27.81 -9.21 -9.31
C CYS A 381 -28.24 -9.67 -10.72
N VAL A 382 -29.24 -9.00 -11.31
CA VAL A 382 -29.79 -9.35 -12.65
C VAL A 382 -28.83 -8.94 -13.76
N VAL A 383 -28.20 -7.78 -13.63
CA VAL A 383 -27.22 -7.31 -14.62
C VAL A 383 -26.05 -8.30 -14.72
N VAL A 384 -25.52 -8.75 -13.58
CA VAL A 384 -24.41 -9.70 -13.50
C VAL A 384 -24.85 -11.07 -14.02
N SER A 385 -25.98 -11.60 -13.56
CA SER A 385 -26.45 -12.94 -13.96
C SER A 385 -26.70 -13.05 -15.47
N ASN A 386 -27.22 -12.00 -16.10
CA ASN A 386 -27.47 -11.96 -17.54
C ASN A 386 -26.19 -12.07 -18.39
N LEU A 387 -25.01 -11.75 -17.83
CA LEU A 387 -23.73 -11.87 -18.54
C LEU A 387 -23.26 -13.31 -18.70
N LEU A 388 -23.91 -14.28 -18.03
CA LEU A 388 -23.67 -15.71 -18.29
C LEU A 388 -24.03 -16.12 -19.73
N ALA A 389 -24.86 -15.33 -20.42
CA ALA A 389 -25.21 -15.54 -21.82
C ALA A 389 -24.08 -15.19 -22.81
N MET A 390 -23.00 -14.53 -22.36
CA MET A 390 -21.84 -14.22 -23.19
C MET A 390 -21.13 -15.51 -23.66
N PRO A 391 -20.53 -15.56 -24.85
CA PRO A 391 -19.93 -16.79 -25.38
C PRO A 391 -18.57 -17.14 -24.74
N GLU A 392 -17.82 -16.16 -24.22
CA GLU A 392 -16.46 -16.40 -23.73
C GLU A 392 -16.44 -17.09 -22.35
N HIS A 393 -15.71 -18.21 -22.23
CA HIS A 393 -15.59 -18.96 -20.98
C HIS A 393 -14.96 -18.14 -19.84
N ASP A 394 -13.93 -17.33 -20.13
CA ASP A 394 -13.29 -16.43 -19.15
C ASP A 394 -14.29 -15.40 -18.58
N THR A 395 -15.19 -14.87 -19.42
CA THR A 395 -16.28 -14.00 -18.97
C THR A 395 -17.23 -14.77 -18.05
N ARG A 396 -17.68 -15.95 -18.47
CA ARG A 396 -18.60 -16.79 -17.70
C ARG A 396 -18.00 -17.17 -16.35
N GLU A 397 -16.72 -17.53 -16.29
CA GLU A 397 -16.01 -17.83 -15.04
C GLU A 397 -16.09 -16.67 -14.05
N LYS A 398 -15.71 -15.46 -14.49
CA LYS A 398 -15.74 -14.25 -13.66
C LYS A 398 -17.16 -13.93 -13.20
N VAL A 399 -18.14 -14.11 -14.07
CA VAL A 399 -19.55 -13.92 -13.73
C VAL A 399 -20.04 -14.96 -12.73
N LEU A 400 -19.71 -16.26 -12.91
CA LEU A 400 -20.06 -17.34 -11.98
C LEU A 400 -19.48 -17.08 -10.59
N LYS A 401 -18.20 -16.70 -10.49
CA LYS A 401 -17.57 -16.30 -9.22
C LYS A 401 -18.33 -15.15 -8.55
N THR A 402 -18.73 -14.15 -9.33
CA THR A 402 -19.50 -13.00 -8.83
C THR A 402 -20.91 -13.38 -8.40
N VAL A 403 -21.61 -14.21 -9.17
CA VAL A 403 -22.94 -14.74 -8.81
C VAL A 403 -22.88 -15.56 -7.53
N GLY A 404 -21.84 -16.38 -7.36
CA GLY A 404 -21.62 -17.17 -6.14
C GLY A 404 -21.47 -16.28 -4.90
N VAL A 405 -20.63 -15.26 -4.96
CA VAL A 405 -20.48 -14.29 -3.85
C VAL A 405 -21.77 -13.51 -3.59
N LEU A 406 -22.47 -13.12 -4.65
CA LEU A 406 -23.75 -12.43 -4.53
C LEU A 406 -24.89 -13.33 -4.06
N MET A 407 -24.72 -14.65 -4.03
CA MET A 407 -25.77 -15.60 -3.62
C MET A 407 -26.25 -15.32 -2.19
N ALA A 408 -25.33 -14.96 -1.29
CA ALA A 408 -25.65 -14.60 0.10
C ALA A 408 -26.67 -13.44 0.21
N PHE A 409 -26.77 -12.58 -0.82
CA PHE A 409 -27.56 -11.35 -0.78
C PHE A 409 -28.69 -11.33 -1.83
N CYS A 410 -28.51 -12.01 -2.96
CA CYS A 410 -29.41 -12.00 -4.12
C CYS A 410 -30.26 -13.29 -4.25
N LYS A 411 -30.20 -14.21 -3.27
CA LYS A 411 -30.81 -15.55 -3.34
C LYS A 411 -32.27 -15.57 -3.82
N GLU A 412 -33.13 -14.79 -3.18
CA GLU A 412 -34.56 -14.75 -3.51
C GLU A 412 -34.81 -14.20 -4.92
N ARG A 413 -33.97 -13.25 -5.35
CA ARG A 413 -34.05 -12.67 -6.69
C ARG A 413 -33.61 -13.67 -7.75
N TYR A 414 -32.56 -14.45 -7.48
CA TYR A 414 -32.10 -15.51 -8.38
C TYR A 414 -33.07 -16.69 -8.45
N ARG A 415 -33.72 -17.06 -7.34
CA ARG A 415 -34.78 -18.09 -7.33
C ARG A 415 -35.98 -17.73 -8.21
N GLY A 416 -36.34 -16.44 -8.24
CA GLY A 416 -37.41 -15.94 -9.10
C GLY A 416 -37.02 -15.79 -10.58
N ASP A 417 -35.74 -15.91 -10.93
CA ASP A 417 -35.24 -15.66 -12.28
C ASP A 417 -35.18 -16.95 -13.12
N GLN A 418 -36.23 -17.14 -13.93
CA GLN A 418 -36.33 -18.29 -14.84
C GLN A 418 -35.25 -18.27 -15.94
N ALA A 419 -34.80 -17.08 -16.36
CA ALA A 419 -33.78 -16.97 -17.40
C ALA A 419 -32.42 -17.42 -16.87
N LEU A 420 -32.08 -17.05 -15.62
CA LEU A 420 -30.89 -17.54 -14.94
C LEU A 420 -30.94 -19.06 -14.75
N SER A 421 -32.06 -19.61 -14.26
CA SER A 421 -32.21 -21.06 -14.06
C SER A 421 -32.04 -21.84 -15.38
N SER A 422 -32.61 -21.33 -16.47
CA SER A 422 -32.46 -21.93 -17.81
C SER A 422 -31.02 -21.85 -18.31
N THR A 423 -30.37 -20.69 -18.13
CA THR A 423 -28.97 -20.48 -18.53
C THR A 423 -28.02 -21.39 -17.74
N LEU A 424 -28.20 -21.52 -16.42
CA LEU A 424 -27.38 -22.43 -15.59
C LEU A 424 -27.58 -23.89 -15.99
N SER A 425 -28.79 -24.29 -16.35
CA SER A 425 -29.08 -25.66 -16.81
C SER A 425 -28.38 -25.95 -18.13
N LEU A 426 -28.39 -24.99 -19.07
CA LEU A 426 -27.66 -25.09 -20.34
C LEU A 426 -26.15 -25.18 -20.11
N LEU A 427 -25.59 -24.27 -19.31
CA LEU A 427 -24.16 -24.23 -18.99
C LEU A 427 -23.71 -25.50 -18.26
N ARG A 428 -24.55 -26.09 -17.41
CA ARG A 428 -24.22 -27.36 -16.75
C ARG A 428 -24.01 -28.46 -17.78
N SER A 429 -24.93 -28.63 -18.73
CA SER A 429 -24.80 -29.63 -19.79
C SER A 429 -23.61 -29.37 -20.71
N GLU A 430 -23.35 -28.10 -21.05
CA GLU A 430 -22.17 -27.71 -21.85
C GLU A 430 -20.86 -28.06 -21.13
N TYR A 431 -20.72 -27.70 -19.85
CA TYR A 431 -19.49 -27.99 -19.09
C TYR A 431 -19.36 -29.45 -18.66
N GLU A 432 -20.45 -30.23 -18.58
CA GLU A 432 -20.39 -31.69 -18.44
C GLU A 432 -19.74 -32.35 -19.65
N GLU A 433 -20.08 -31.92 -20.86
CA GLU A 433 -19.50 -32.42 -22.10
C GLU A 433 -18.02 -32.02 -22.23
N LEU A 434 -17.72 -30.74 -22.00
CA LEU A 434 -16.35 -30.21 -22.09
C LEU A 434 -15.41 -30.83 -21.03
N ALA A 435 -15.87 -30.99 -19.78
CA ALA A 435 -15.07 -31.65 -18.75
C ALA A 435 -14.85 -33.15 -19.05
N ALA A 436 -15.81 -33.82 -19.70
CA ALA A 436 -15.63 -35.20 -20.15
C ALA A 436 -14.65 -35.31 -21.32
N GLU A 437 -14.58 -34.29 -22.19
CA GLU A 437 -13.59 -34.19 -23.25
C GLU A 437 -12.18 -33.94 -22.70
N GLU A 438 -12.01 -32.97 -21.81
CA GLU A 438 -10.76 -32.67 -21.08
C GLU A 438 -10.17 -33.94 -20.43
N GLN A 439 -11.04 -34.73 -19.78
CA GLN A 439 -10.70 -36.01 -19.16
C GLN A 439 -10.27 -37.07 -20.21
N ARG A 440 -10.88 -37.09 -21.40
CA ARG A 440 -10.55 -38.04 -22.49
C ARG A 440 -9.21 -37.69 -23.15
N GLU A 441 -8.93 -36.41 -23.32
CA GLU A 441 -7.68 -35.90 -23.91
C GLU A 441 -6.49 -36.00 -22.95
N GLY A 442 -6.77 -36.24 -21.66
CA GLY A 442 -5.75 -36.41 -20.63
C GLY A 442 -5.18 -35.07 -20.17
N ASP A 443 -5.89 -33.97 -20.41
CA ASP A 443 -5.56 -32.68 -19.81
C ASP A 443 -5.77 -32.76 -18.29
N LYS A 444 -4.89 -32.08 -17.56
CA LYS A 444 -4.82 -32.13 -16.09
C LYS A 444 -5.09 -30.78 -15.44
N ASP A 445 -5.29 -29.74 -16.24
CA ASP A 445 -5.63 -28.41 -15.72
C ASP A 445 -7.01 -28.40 -15.04
N GLY A 446 -7.97 -29.19 -15.53
CA GLY A 446 -9.29 -29.36 -14.93
C GLY A 446 -10.15 -28.10 -14.99
N TYR A 447 -9.89 -27.22 -15.95
CA TYR A 447 -10.53 -25.92 -16.08
C TYR A 447 -12.05 -26.06 -16.21
N PHE A 448 -12.52 -26.92 -17.11
CA PHE A 448 -13.97 -27.09 -17.34
C PHE A 448 -14.64 -27.81 -16.17
N LYS A 449 -13.90 -28.69 -15.49
CA LYS A 449 -14.37 -29.34 -14.26
C LYS A 449 -14.60 -28.33 -13.13
N GLU A 450 -13.75 -27.33 -12.97
CA GLU A 450 -13.95 -26.26 -11.98
C GLU A 450 -15.16 -25.37 -12.32
N LEU A 451 -15.36 -25.04 -13.59
CA LEU A 451 -16.56 -24.32 -14.05
C LEU A 451 -17.85 -25.10 -13.80
N LEU A 452 -17.84 -26.39 -14.12
CA LEU A 452 -18.96 -27.29 -13.83
C LEU A 452 -19.25 -27.34 -12.32
N GLY A 453 -18.20 -27.42 -11.49
CA GLY A 453 -18.32 -27.35 -10.04
C GLY A 453 -19.00 -26.06 -9.58
N SER A 454 -18.58 -24.92 -10.12
CA SER A 454 -19.15 -23.60 -9.81
C SER A 454 -20.65 -23.52 -10.18
N VAL A 455 -21.03 -24.00 -11.37
CA VAL A 455 -22.43 -24.06 -11.81
C VAL A 455 -23.26 -24.96 -10.90
N ASN A 456 -22.76 -26.15 -10.56
CA ASN A 456 -23.46 -27.09 -9.70
C ASN A 456 -23.68 -26.54 -8.29
N THR A 457 -22.67 -25.89 -7.71
CA THR A 457 -22.80 -25.22 -6.41
C THR A 457 -23.89 -24.17 -6.44
N ILE A 458 -23.90 -23.29 -7.45
CA ILE A 458 -24.94 -22.26 -7.61
C ILE A 458 -26.33 -22.89 -7.76
N ILE A 459 -26.49 -23.92 -8.60
CA ILE A 459 -27.77 -24.62 -8.77
C ILE A 459 -28.23 -25.26 -7.45
N GLN A 460 -27.33 -25.85 -6.69
CA GLN A 460 -27.63 -26.47 -5.40
C GLN A 460 -28.08 -25.44 -4.37
N GLU A 461 -27.42 -24.28 -4.30
CA GLU A 461 -27.79 -23.21 -3.38
C GLU A 461 -29.13 -22.54 -3.71
N LEU A 462 -29.56 -22.59 -4.98
CA LEU A 462 -30.84 -22.06 -5.44
C LEU A 462 -32.04 -22.97 -5.13
N ARG A 463 -31.81 -24.27 -4.90
CA ARG A 463 -32.84 -25.18 -4.38
C ARG A 463 -33.26 -24.78 -2.97
#